data_AF-A0A2G6YE04-F1
#
_entry.id   AF-A0A2G6YE04-F1
#
_cell.length_a   1.000
_cell.length_b   1.000
_cell.length_c   1.000
_cell.angle_alpha   90.00
_cell.angle_beta   90.00
_cell.angle_gamma   90.00
#
_symmetry.space_group_name_H-M   'P 1'
#
loop_
_entity.id
_entity.type
_entity.pdbx_description
1 polymer ?
#
loop_
_entity_poly.entity_id
_entity_poly.type
_entity_poly.pdbx_seq_one_letter_code
_entity_poly.pdbx_strand_id
1 'polypeptide(L)'
;MKDLIRNLLSIRQKRKTAPVGPLPQVGAALIRGTVKMKVTHPVPRELWDWLVLSGWRNVPVKNDRRSYQWLPDAALKELLDADPAQRNQAHARVLAQSKADA
;
A
#
# COMPACT_ATOMS: atom_id res chain seq x y z
N MET A 1 24.14 -24.66 -25.66
CA MET A 1 23.28 -25.64 -24.96
C MET A 1 23.46 -25.54 -23.44
N LYS A 2 23.22 -24.35 -22.85
CA LYS A 2 23.26 -24.10 -21.40
C LYS A 2 22.14 -23.14 -20.97
N ASP A 3 21.01 -23.15 -21.67
CA ASP A 3 19.95 -22.14 -21.45
C ASP A 3 18.59 -22.76 -21.10
N LEU A 4 18.45 -24.10 -21.20
CA LEU A 4 17.19 -24.82 -20.97
C LEU A 4 16.96 -25.20 -19.49
N ILE A 5 18.00 -25.20 -18.67
CA ILE A 5 17.92 -25.64 -17.26
C ILE A 5 17.28 -24.56 -16.37
N ARG A 6 17.31 -23.28 -16.79
CA ARG A 6 16.76 -22.15 -16.01
C ARG A 6 15.23 -22.10 -15.98
N ASN A 7 14.55 -22.68 -16.96
CA ASN A 7 13.09 -22.65 -17.04
C ASN A 7 12.40 -23.88 -16.41
N LEU A 8 13.12 -24.99 -16.21
CA LEU A 8 12.51 -26.23 -15.68
C LEU A 8 12.27 -26.18 -14.17
N LEU A 9 13.06 -25.40 -13.43
CA LEU A 9 12.87 -25.14 -12.00
C LEU A 9 11.99 -23.91 -11.80
N SER A 10 10.77 -23.92 -12.37
CA SER A 10 9.71 -22.92 -12.12
C SER A 10 9.19 -23.02 -10.68
N ILE A 11 10.11 -22.99 -9.71
CA ILE A 11 9.90 -22.79 -8.28
C ILE A 11 9.55 -21.32 -8.13
N ARG A 12 8.35 -20.98 -8.56
CA ARG A 12 7.74 -19.70 -8.27
C ARG A 12 7.51 -19.70 -6.75
N GLN A 13 8.49 -19.18 -6.01
CA GLN A 13 8.43 -19.08 -4.56
C GLN A 13 7.12 -18.39 -4.19
N LYS A 14 6.23 -19.11 -3.50
CA LYS A 14 5.00 -18.52 -2.95
C LYS A 14 5.43 -17.32 -2.12
N ARG A 15 5.02 -16.12 -2.52
CA ARG A 15 5.35 -14.89 -1.81
C ARG A 15 4.77 -15.03 -0.41
N LYS A 16 5.65 -15.27 0.58
CA LYS A 16 5.27 -15.20 1.99
C LYS A 16 4.89 -13.76 2.28
N THR A 17 3.83 -13.56 3.07
CA THR A 17 3.49 -12.24 3.59
C THR A 17 4.69 -11.75 4.38
N ALA A 18 5.31 -10.65 3.95
CA ALA A 18 6.42 -10.07 4.68
C ALA A 18 5.93 -9.69 6.09
N PRO A 19 6.76 -9.82 7.13
CA PRO A 19 6.44 -9.27 8.44
C PRO A 19 6.07 -7.79 8.28
N VAL A 20 5.17 -7.29 9.14
CA VAL A 20 4.78 -5.87 9.11
C VAL A 20 6.05 -5.04 9.20
N GLY A 21 6.37 -4.34 8.12
CA GLY A 21 7.58 -3.56 8.00
C GLY A 21 7.60 -2.39 9.00
N PRO A 22 8.71 -1.64 9.05
CA PRO A 22 8.80 -0.45 9.90
C PRO A 22 7.67 0.53 9.59
N LEU A 23 7.28 1.29 10.61
CA LEU A 23 6.30 2.36 10.48
C LEU A 23 6.70 3.32 9.36
N PRO A 24 5.74 3.74 8.51
CA PRO A 24 6.04 4.71 7.47
C PRO A 24 6.38 6.06 8.09
N GLN A 25 7.39 6.73 7.54
CA GLN A 25 7.72 8.10 7.92
C GLN A 25 6.70 9.09 7.34
N VAL A 26 6.47 10.20 8.03
CA VAL A 26 5.70 11.32 7.48
C VAL A 26 6.40 11.83 6.22
N GLY A 27 5.64 12.02 5.14
CA GLY A 27 6.13 12.34 3.81
C GLY A 27 6.41 11.12 2.93
N ALA A 28 6.40 9.90 3.47
CA ALA A 28 6.51 8.68 2.67
C ALA A 28 5.26 8.48 1.79
N ALA A 29 5.41 7.64 0.75
CA ALA A 29 4.29 7.20 -0.06
C ALA A 29 3.98 5.73 0.22
N LEU A 30 2.69 5.43 0.36
CA LEU A 30 2.14 4.09 0.45
C LEU A 30 1.52 3.71 -0.88
N ILE A 31 1.64 2.46 -1.26
CA ILE A 31 1.03 1.90 -2.48
C ILE A 31 0.17 0.70 -2.15
N ARG A 32 -0.93 0.58 -2.90
CA ARG A 32 -1.82 -0.57 -2.91
C ARG A 32 -2.31 -0.79 -4.34
N GLY A 33 -1.80 -1.84 -4.99
CA GLY A 33 -2.14 -2.12 -6.39
C GLY A 33 -1.71 -0.97 -7.30
N THR A 34 -2.69 -0.29 -7.90
CA THR A 34 -2.52 0.89 -8.78
C THR A 34 -2.76 2.23 -8.07
N VAL A 35 -3.02 2.21 -6.77
CA VAL A 35 -3.33 3.41 -5.98
C VAL A 35 -2.16 3.77 -5.07
N LYS A 36 -1.92 5.08 -4.91
CA LYS A 36 -0.85 5.64 -4.10
C LYS A 36 -1.39 6.69 -3.12
N MET A 37 -0.92 6.66 -1.88
CA MET A 37 -1.31 7.57 -0.81
C MET A 37 -0.08 8.22 -0.19
N LYS A 38 -0.17 9.50 0.15
CA LYS A 38 0.88 10.19 0.89
C LYS A 38 0.65 10.05 2.40
N VAL A 39 1.73 9.84 3.14
CA VAL A 39 1.71 9.81 4.61
C VAL A 39 1.80 11.23 5.11
N THR A 40 0.66 11.86 5.36
CA THR A 40 0.58 13.25 5.83
C THR A 40 0.74 13.38 7.35
N HIS A 41 0.39 12.35 8.12
CA HIS A 41 0.38 12.36 9.58
C HIS A 41 1.08 11.10 10.15
N PRO A 42 1.58 11.14 11.40
CA PRO A 42 2.10 9.96 12.08
C PRO A 42 1.05 8.85 12.15
N VAL A 43 1.36 7.67 11.65
CA VAL A 43 0.44 6.53 11.64
C VAL A 43 0.66 5.71 12.91
N PRO A 44 -0.37 5.50 13.76
CA PRO A 44 -0.24 4.63 14.92
C PRO A 44 -0.04 3.17 14.47
N ARG A 45 0.63 2.38 15.32
CA ARG A 45 1.02 1.00 14.98
C ARG A 45 -0.17 0.13 14.56
N GLU A 46 -1.28 0.23 15.27
CA GLU A 46 -2.50 -0.54 14.95
C GLU A 46 -3.08 -0.18 13.58
N LEU A 47 -3.09 1.11 13.22
CA LEU A 47 -3.54 1.54 11.89
C LEU A 47 -2.58 1.04 10.81
N TRP A 48 -1.27 1.05 11.10
CA TRP A 48 -0.28 0.52 10.17
C TRP A 48 -0.42 -0.98 9.94
N ASP A 49 -0.59 -1.77 11.01
CA ASP A 49 -0.83 -3.20 10.91
C ASP A 49 -2.10 -3.48 10.09
N TRP A 50 -3.18 -2.74 10.36
CA TRP A 50 -4.42 -2.81 9.58
C TRP A 50 -4.24 -2.41 8.11
N LEU A 51 -3.45 -1.37 7.80
CA LEU A 51 -3.13 -0.95 6.44
C LEU A 51 -2.36 -2.03 5.68
N VAL A 52 -1.36 -2.65 6.34
CA VAL A 52 -0.57 -3.74 5.75
C VAL A 52 -1.46 -4.96 5.46
N LEU A 53 -2.36 -5.32 6.37
CA LEU A 53 -3.36 -6.37 6.16
C LEU A 53 -4.33 -6.03 5.01
N SER A 54 -4.69 -4.75 4.88
CA SER A 54 -5.51 -4.22 3.78
C SER A 54 -4.77 -4.15 2.43
N GLY A 55 -3.47 -4.50 2.41
CA GLY A 55 -2.64 -4.62 1.22
C GLY A 55 -1.76 -3.40 0.92
N TRP A 56 -1.72 -2.41 1.82
CA TRP A 56 -0.83 -1.26 1.68
C TRP A 56 0.63 -1.61 1.99
N ARG A 57 1.56 -0.97 1.28
CA ARG A 57 3.00 -1.16 1.45
C ARG A 57 3.73 0.15 1.26
N ASN A 58 4.87 0.32 1.92
CA ASN A 58 5.79 1.40 1.60
C ASN A 58 6.32 1.23 0.18
N VAL A 59 6.45 2.33 -0.56
CA VAL A 59 7.12 2.33 -1.88
C VAL A 59 8.61 2.00 -1.65
N PRO A 60 9.10 0.85 -2.14
CA PRO A 60 10.46 0.40 -1.82
C PRO A 60 11.53 1.04 -2.71
N VAL A 61 11.16 1.68 -3.82
CA VAL A 61 12.11 2.15 -4.85
C VAL A 61 11.87 3.62 -5.16
N LYS A 62 12.93 4.44 -5.06
CA LYS A 62 12.88 5.89 -5.39
C LYS A 62 12.41 6.18 -6.81
N ASN A 63 12.71 5.27 -7.75
CA ASN A 63 12.42 5.43 -9.18
C ASN A 63 11.39 4.42 -9.67
N ASP A 64 10.23 4.38 -9.01
CA ASP A 64 9.11 3.57 -9.48
C ASP A 64 8.47 4.23 -10.71
N ARG A 65 8.58 3.56 -11.86
CA ARG A 65 8.07 4.02 -13.17
C ARG A 65 6.61 3.63 -13.42
N ARG A 66 5.96 2.96 -12.47
CA ARG A 66 4.56 2.55 -12.60
C ARG A 66 3.65 3.77 -12.50
N SER A 67 2.64 3.81 -13.36
CA SER A 67 1.57 4.80 -13.24
C SER A 67 0.68 4.42 -12.05
N TYR A 68 0.47 5.38 -11.16
CA TYR A 68 -0.38 5.23 -9.99
C TYR A 68 -1.40 6.36 -9.95
N GLN A 69 -2.60 6.04 -9.48
CA GLN A 69 -3.61 7.03 -9.11
C GLN A 69 -3.32 7.54 -7.70
N TRP A 70 -3.17 8.85 -7.56
CA TRP A 70 -2.95 9.47 -6.27
C TRP A 70 -4.28 9.62 -5.53
N LEU A 71 -4.26 9.29 -4.25
CA LEU A 71 -5.35 9.64 -3.34
C LEU A 71 -5.18 11.08 -2.85
N PRO A 72 -6.30 11.73 -2.49
CA PRO A 72 -6.25 13.02 -1.82
C PRO A 72 -5.38 13.00 -0.57
N ASP A 73 -4.68 14.10 -0.27
CA ASP A 73 -3.84 14.22 0.94
C ASP A 73 -4.66 14.05 2.24
N ALA A 74 -5.97 14.32 2.17
CA ALA A 74 -6.92 14.11 3.25
C ALA A 74 -7.30 12.63 3.49
N ALA A 75 -7.01 11.73 2.55
CA ALA A 75 -7.40 10.31 2.64
C ALA A 75 -6.83 9.61 3.88
N LEU A 76 -5.56 9.89 4.22
CA LEU A 76 -4.96 9.31 5.43
C LEU A 76 -5.61 9.87 6.70
N LYS A 77 -5.96 11.16 6.68
CA LYS A 77 -6.66 11.80 7.80
C LYS A 77 -8.04 11.19 8.02
N GLU A 78 -8.78 10.93 6.94
CA GLU A 78 -10.08 10.24 7.00
C GLU A 78 -9.97 8.84 7.63
N LEU A 79 -8.89 8.10 7.34
CA LEU A 79 -8.64 6.78 7.95
C LEU A 79 -8.19 6.86 9.42
N LEU A 80 -7.48 7.93 9.79
CA LEU A 80 -7.04 8.19 11.16
C LEU A 80 -8.21 8.59 12.06
N ASP A 81 -9.09 9.46 11.56
CA ASP A 81 -10.24 9.98 12.30
C ASP A 81 -11.38 8.93 12.36
N ALA A 82 -11.37 7.92 11.47
CA ALA A 82 -12.34 6.84 11.48
C ALA A 82 -12.13 5.86 12.66
N ASP A 83 -13.24 5.56 13.34
CA ASP A 83 -13.32 4.48 14.34
C ASP A 83 -12.87 3.14 13.70
N PRO A 84 -12.10 2.29 14.42
CA PRO A 84 -11.77 0.94 14.00
C PRO A 84 -12.93 0.14 13.40
N ALA A 85 -14.15 0.27 13.94
CA ALA A 85 -15.34 -0.43 13.43
C ALA A 85 -15.80 0.07 12.05
N GLN A 86 -15.61 1.37 11.77
CA GLN A 86 -15.99 2.02 10.51
C GLN A 86 -14.84 2.09 9.50
N ARG A 87 -13.62 1.70 9.91
CA ARG A 87 -12.40 1.84 9.12
C ARG A 87 -12.47 1.14 7.77
N ASN A 88 -13.12 -0.02 7.68
CA ASN A 88 -13.35 -0.72 6.41
C ASN A 88 -14.24 0.09 5.45
N GLN A 89 -15.26 0.78 5.97
CA GLN A 89 -16.15 1.62 5.16
C GLN A 89 -15.45 2.92 4.73
N ALA A 90 -14.71 3.56 5.64
CA ALA A 90 -13.87 4.73 5.32
C ALA A 90 -12.82 4.38 4.25
N HIS A 91 -12.20 3.20 4.35
CA HIS A 91 -11.26 2.71 3.34
C HIS A 91 -11.88 2.49 1.97
N ALA A 92 -13.08 1.91 1.91
CA ALA A 92 -13.80 1.77 0.66
C ALA A 92 -14.10 3.14 0.02
N ARG A 93 -14.49 4.14 0.82
CA ARG A 93 -14.71 5.53 0.37
C ARG A 93 -13.43 6.16 -0.17
N VAL A 94 -12.34 6.06 0.59
CA VAL A 94 -11.03 6.56 0.19
C VAL A 94 -10.59 5.91 -1.13
N LEU A 95 -10.73 4.60 -1.28
CA LEU A 95 -10.40 3.92 -2.54
C LEU A 95 -11.27 4.36 -3.71
N ALA A 96 -12.55 4.69 -3.49
CA ALA A 96 -13.41 5.21 -4.53
C ALA A 96 -12.95 6.61 -5.03
N GLN A 97 -12.38 7.43 -4.14
CA GLN A 97 -11.83 8.75 -4.51
C GLN A 97 -10.68 8.63 -5.52
N SER A 98 -9.88 7.54 -5.50
CA SER A 98 -8.77 7.35 -6.46
C SER A 98 -9.19 7.31 -7.94
N LYS A 99 -10.46 7.02 -8.23
CA LYS A 99 -11.00 7.01 -9.60
C LYS A 99 -11.55 8.36 -10.04
N ALA A 100 -11.87 9.27 -9.12
CA ALA A 100 -12.60 10.49 -9.41
C ALA A 100 -11.69 11.63 -9.90
N ASP A 101 -10.40 11.61 -9.55
CA ASP A 101 -9.43 12.66 -9.91
C ASP A 101 -8.71 12.42 -11.25
N ALA A 102 -9.38 11.79 -12.23
CA ALA A 102 -8.84 11.50 -13.56
C ALA A 102 -9.54 12.31 -14.67
#